data_AF-A0A2E8Z565-F1
#
_entry.id   AF-A0A2E8Z565-F1
#
_cell.length_a   1.000
_cell.length_b   1.000
_cell.length_c   1.000
_cell.angle_alpha   90.00
_cell.angle_beta   90.00
_cell.angle_gamma   90.00
#
_symmetry.space_group_name_H-M   'P 1'
#
loop_
_entity.id
_entity.type
_entity.pdbx_description
1 polymer ?
#
loop_
_entity_poly.entity_id
_entity_poly.type
_entity_poly.pdbx_seq_one_letter_code
_entity_poly.pdbx_strand_id
1 'polypeptide(L)'
;MRVHGRYCVSSGLFDLLVVGAGRSVVLPVPGQESGRPSGAAGSRLVGLVRGGPQDELVLPTEDGPRFLPRDHVVSEAVSGLDPLLGLTLVRSDYDPVVGTATTATGDVLGYAARLLADELVGVAEGALALALEHVRERHQFGVPIGSFQAVRHRLVDAYVDAEGARSLLAAIGPDAAPDVQALVLKASAGAAALRCVAAAQQVCGGMGFTAEFDLHRYVRRALALDALLSGSEAAEEHLGALALRGRVLPDRQVVLT
;
A
#
# COMPACT_ATOMS: atom_id res chain seq x y z
N MET A 1 -9.38 8.61 -15.38
CA MET A 1 -9.88 8.29 -14.02
C MET A 1 -9.11 9.18 -13.05
N ARG A 2 -9.67 10.35 -12.69
CA ARG A 2 -9.07 11.32 -11.75
C ARG A 2 -9.96 11.35 -10.51
N VAL A 3 -9.38 11.80 -9.39
CA VAL A 3 -9.97 12.04 -8.06
C VAL A 3 -9.83 10.87 -7.07
N HIS A 4 -8.61 10.53 -6.65
CA HIS A 4 -8.37 9.72 -5.44
C HIS A 4 -7.22 10.39 -4.66
N GLY A 5 -7.41 10.69 -3.36
CA GLY A 5 -6.39 11.33 -2.50
C GLY A 5 -6.79 12.65 -1.82
N ARG A 6 -7.86 13.31 -2.29
CA ARG A 6 -8.52 14.36 -1.49
C ARG A 6 -9.52 13.69 -0.55
N TYR A 7 -9.34 13.92 0.75
CA TYR A 7 -10.08 13.35 1.87
C TYR A 7 -9.64 11.94 2.29
N CYS A 8 -8.95 11.88 3.44
CA CYS A 8 -8.67 10.68 4.25
C CYS A 8 -9.95 9.97 4.77
N VAL A 9 -11.02 9.90 3.99
CA VAL A 9 -12.23 9.18 4.37
C VAL A 9 -12.66 8.36 3.16
N SER A 10 -12.50 7.04 3.29
CA SER A 10 -12.88 6.00 2.33
C SER A 10 -12.26 6.10 0.93
N SER A 11 -10.95 5.82 0.80
CA SER A 11 -10.49 5.19 -0.44
C SER A 11 -11.15 3.81 -0.53
N GLY A 12 -12.15 3.70 -1.40
CA GLY A 12 -12.83 2.45 -1.73
C GLY A 12 -12.01 1.54 -2.66
N LEU A 13 -10.76 1.90 -2.97
CA LEU A 13 -9.92 1.12 -3.87
C LEU A 13 -9.61 -0.26 -3.31
N PHE A 14 -9.51 -0.37 -2.00
CA PHE A 14 -9.36 -1.63 -1.30
C PHE A 14 -10.69 -2.44 -1.29
N ASP A 15 -11.84 -1.77 -1.43
CA ASP A 15 -13.14 -2.44 -1.63
C ASP A 15 -13.26 -3.04 -3.05
N LEU A 16 -12.44 -2.59 -4.02
CA LEU A 16 -12.35 -3.21 -5.35
C LEU A 16 -11.64 -4.58 -5.34
N LEU A 17 -10.99 -4.96 -4.23
CA LEU A 17 -10.49 -6.33 -4.05
C LEU A 17 -11.62 -7.36 -3.83
N VAL A 18 -12.88 -6.91 -3.73
CA VAL A 18 -14.05 -7.79 -3.76
C VAL A 18 -14.17 -8.38 -5.16
N VAL A 19 -13.53 -9.53 -5.35
CA VAL A 19 -13.68 -10.41 -6.52
C VAL A 19 -15.13 -10.89 -6.58
N GLY A 20 -16.05 -10.08 -7.11
CA GLY A 20 -17.47 -10.42 -7.24
C GLY A 20 -18.27 -10.35 -5.93
N ALA A 21 -19.58 -10.09 -6.06
CA ALA A 21 -20.50 -9.96 -4.94
C ALA A 21 -20.47 -11.22 -4.04
N GLY A 22 -19.92 -11.10 -2.83
CA GLY A 22 -19.86 -12.18 -1.83
C GLY A 22 -18.47 -12.69 -1.44
N ARG A 23 -17.38 -12.09 -1.95
CA ARG A 23 -16.01 -12.54 -1.63
C ARG A 23 -15.13 -11.50 -0.92
N SER A 24 -14.26 -11.97 -0.04
CA SER A 24 -13.20 -11.16 0.60
C SER A 24 -11.82 -11.74 0.29
N VAL A 25 -10.86 -10.90 -0.10
CA VAL A 25 -9.47 -11.33 -0.27
C VAL A 25 -8.74 -11.30 1.07
N VAL A 26 -8.08 -12.39 1.41
CA VAL A 26 -7.23 -12.50 2.60
C VAL A 26 -5.84 -11.96 2.28
N LEU A 27 -5.46 -10.95 3.03
CA LEU A 27 -4.13 -10.35 2.99
C LEU A 27 -3.24 -10.93 4.10
N PRO A 28 -1.92 -11.00 3.88
CA PRO A 28 -0.99 -11.31 4.95
C PRO A 28 -1.09 -10.29 6.09
N VAL A 29 -0.87 -10.76 7.31
CA VAL A 29 -0.59 -9.86 8.43
C VAL A 29 0.82 -9.26 8.21
N PRO A 30 1.01 -7.94 8.41
CA PRO A 30 2.34 -7.34 8.37
C PRO A 30 3.36 -8.07 9.26
N GLY A 31 4.60 -8.22 8.78
CA GLY A 31 5.67 -8.92 9.49
C GLY A 31 5.68 -10.44 9.34
N GLN A 32 4.78 -11.03 8.54
CA GLN A 32 4.89 -12.43 8.12
C GLN A 32 5.85 -12.57 6.94
N GLU A 33 6.83 -13.47 7.06
CA GLU A 33 7.95 -13.62 6.10
C GLU A 33 7.52 -13.87 4.64
N SER A 34 6.38 -14.51 4.41
CA SER A 34 5.95 -14.91 3.06
C SER A 34 5.23 -13.82 2.28
N GLY A 35 4.81 -12.71 2.90
CA GLY A 35 3.93 -11.73 2.25
C GLY A 35 2.62 -12.33 1.72
N ARG A 36 2.26 -13.53 2.18
CA ARG A 36 1.08 -14.28 1.78
C ARG A 36 0.42 -14.86 3.02
N PRO A 37 -0.90 -15.12 3.01
CA PRO A 37 -1.55 -15.80 4.11
C PRO A 37 -0.91 -17.18 4.29
N SER A 38 -0.38 -17.48 5.48
CA SER A 38 0.13 -18.82 5.78
C SER A 38 -1.02 -19.80 5.77
N GLY A 39 -0.94 -20.78 4.87
CA GLY A 39 -1.92 -21.84 4.67
C GLY A 39 -1.23 -23.01 3.99
N ALA A 40 -0.10 -23.47 4.55
CA ALA A 40 0.37 -24.80 4.21
C ALA A 40 -0.70 -25.81 4.66
N ALA A 41 -0.88 -26.90 3.92
CA ALA A 41 -1.90 -27.91 4.23
C ALA A 41 -1.78 -28.32 5.72
N GLY A 42 -2.82 -28.05 6.51
CA GLY A 42 -2.86 -28.31 7.95
C GLY A 42 -2.33 -27.21 8.89
N SER A 43 -1.91 -26.04 8.39
CA SER A 43 -1.53 -24.89 9.25
C SER A 43 -2.68 -23.91 9.47
N ARG A 44 -2.81 -23.41 10.70
CA ARG A 44 -3.74 -22.35 11.10
C ARG A 44 -3.57 -21.10 10.24
N LEU A 45 -4.62 -20.70 9.53
CA LEU A 45 -4.69 -19.44 8.78
C LEU A 45 -4.78 -18.26 9.75
N VAL A 46 -3.96 -17.24 9.49
CA VAL A 46 -4.09 -15.90 10.09
C VAL A 46 -3.89 -14.86 8.98
N GLY A 47 -4.84 -13.96 8.80
CA GLY A 47 -4.79 -12.93 7.77
C GLY A 47 -5.69 -11.74 8.08
N LEU A 48 -5.68 -10.76 7.18
CA LEU A 48 -6.51 -9.56 7.26
C LEU A 48 -7.47 -9.52 6.08
N VAL A 49 -8.70 -9.10 6.33
CA VAL A 49 -9.65 -8.70 5.28
C VAL A 49 -10.07 -7.27 5.54
N ARG A 50 -10.49 -6.56 4.50
CA ARG A 50 -11.14 -5.26 4.68
C ARG A 50 -12.64 -5.44 4.92
N GLY A 51 -13.18 -4.63 5.82
CA GLY A 51 -14.56 -4.73 6.26
C GLY A 51 -14.78 -6.02 7.02
N GLY A 52 -15.97 -6.61 6.86
CA GLY A 52 -16.25 -7.95 7.36
C GLY A 52 -15.92 -9.01 6.30
N PRO A 53 -15.48 -10.21 6.71
CA PRO A 53 -15.47 -11.36 5.82
C PRO A 53 -16.85 -11.64 5.23
N GLN A 54 -16.92 -11.71 3.91
CA GLN A 54 -18.12 -12.08 3.14
C GLN A 54 -18.31 -13.61 3.12
N ASP A 55 -19.26 -14.11 2.31
CA ASP A 55 -19.66 -15.52 2.22
C ASP A 55 -18.48 -16.47 1.96
N GLU A 56 -17.51 -16.05 1.16
CA GLU A 56 -16.31 -16.84 0.83
C GLU A 56 -15.04 -15.98 0.86
N LEU A 57 -13.98 -16.48 1.48
CA LEU A 57 -12.68 -15.83 1.53
C LEU A 57 -11.73 -16.43 0.50
N VAL A 58 -11.00 -15.58 -0.21
CA VAL A 58 -10.01 -15.96 -1.22
C VAL A 58 -8.61 -15.76 -0.66
N LEU A 59 -7.84 -16.84 -0.58
CA LEU A 59 -6.45 -16.84 -0.17
C LEU A 59 -5.57 -16.96 -1.42
N PRO A 60 -4.84 -15.91 -1.80
CA PRO A 60 -3.86 -16.02 -2.88
C PRO A 60 -2.63 -16.80 -2.39
N THR A 61 -2.40 -18.00 -2.97
CA THR A 61 -1.23 -18.85 -2.68
C THR A 61 -0.34 -19.05 -3.91
N GLU A 62 0.84 -19.66 -3.75
CA GLU A 62 1.75 -19.94 -4.88
C GLU A 62 1.16 -20.90 -5.90
N ASP A 63 0.41 -21.90 -5.44
CA ASP A 63 -0.23 -22.91 -6.28
C ASP A 63 -1.59 -22.45 -6.85
N GLY A 64 -1.96 -21.18 -6.64
CA GLY A 64 -3.27 -20.63 -7.02
C GLY A 64 -4.14 -20.21 -5.83
N PRO A 65 -5.42 -19.87 -6.06
CA PRO A 65 -6.28 -19.34 -5.03
C PRO A 65 -6.88 -20.51 -4.25
N ARG A 66 -6.94 -20.36 -2.94
CA ARG A 66 -7.68 -21.26 -2.08
C ARG A 66 -8.88 -20.54 -1.51
N PHE A 67 -9.96 -21.27 -1.28
CA PHE A 67 -11.22 -20.71 -0.86
C PHE A 67 -11.59 -21.22 0.52
N LEU A 68 -12.12 -20.34 1.34
CA LEU A 68 -12.50 -20.63 2.71
C LEU A 68 -13.93 -20.10 2.97
N PRO A 69 -14.91 -20.98 3.24
CA PRO A 69 -16.26 -20.54 3.59
C PRO A 69 -16.28 -19.70 4.86
N ARG A 70 -17.13 -18.68 4.90
CA ARG A 70 -17.29 -17.77 6.05
C ARG A 70 -17.48 -18.48 7.38
N ASP A 71 -18.25 -19.56 7.39
CA ASP A 71 -18.63 -20.31 8.59
C ASP A 71 -17.45 -20.98 9.30
N HIS A 72 -16.32 -21.11 8.60
CA HIS A 72 -15.07 -21.65 9.15
C HIS A 72 -14.09 -20.55 9.62
N VAL A 73 -14.52 -19.28 9.65
CA VAL A 73 -13.65 -18.14 9.96
C VAL A 73 -14.07 -17.46 11.25
N VAL A 74 -13.15 -17.41 12.21
CA VAL A 74 -13.26 -16.49 13.36
C VAL A 74 -12.70 -15.14 12.94
N SER A 75 -13.44 -14.07 13.24
CA SER A 75 -13.08 -12.71 12.81
C SER A 75 -13.16 -11.71 13.95
N GLU A 76 -12.19 -10.80 14.02
CA GLU A 76 -12.10 -9.74 15.02
C GLU A 76 -11.74 -8.41 14.35
N ALA A 77 -12.53 -7.36 14.58
CA ALA A 77 -12.25 -6.03 14.04
C ALA A 77 -10.95 -5.47 14.63
N VAL A 78 -10.08 -4.94 13.78
CA VAL A 78 -8.78 -4.40 14.19
C VAL A 78 -8.88 -2.88 14.29
N SER A 79 -8.82 -2.36 15.52
CA SER A 79 -8.69 -0.92 15.79
C SER A 79 -7.22 -0.52 15.90
N GLY A 80 -6.43 -0.85 14.87
CA GLY A 80 -4.98 -0.65 14.82
C GLY A 80 -4.56 0.81 14.60
N LEU A 81 -3.41 1.00 13.94
CA LEU A 81 -2.86 2.33 13.69
C LEU A 81 -3.82 3.24 12.91
N ASP A 82 -4.53 2.68 11.94
CA ASP A 82 -5.61 3.38 11.25
C ASP A 82 -6.92 2.56 11.24
N PRO A 83 -7.83 2.84 12.21
CA PRO A 83 -9.15 2.21 12.24
C PRO A 83 -10.00 2.48 11.00
N LEU A 84 -9.74 3.55 10.25
CA LEU A 84 -10.49 3.91 9.05
C LEU A 84 -10.14 3.02 7.84
N LEU A 85 -9.14 2.14 7.95
CA LEU A 85 -8.95 1.07 6.98
C LEU A 85 -10.01 -0.03 7.12
N GLY A 86 -10.69 -0.10 8.27
CA GLY A 86 -11.73 -1.09 8.53
C GLY A 86 -11.22 -2.53 8.42
N LEU A 87 -9.98 -2.79 8.83
CA LEU A 87 -9.41 -4.13 8.75
C LEU A 87 -10.00 -5.05 9.81
N THR A 88 -10.20 -6.31 9.43
CA THR A 88 -10.64 -7.39 10.30
C THR A 88 -9.63 -8.51 10.23
N LEU A 89 -9.15 -8.93 11.40
CA LEU A 89 -8.31 -10.11 11.56
C LEU A 89 -9.19 -11.34 11.37
N VAL A 90 -8.78 -12.23 10.48
CA VAL A 90 -9.44 -13.51 10.22
C VAL A 90 -8.52 -14.66 10.62
N ARG A 91 -9.09 -15.67 11.28
CA ARG A 91 -8.39 -16.88 11.70
C ARG A 91 -9.23 -18.11 11.34
N SER A 92 -8.56 -19.18 10.93
CA SER A 92 -9.22 -20.46 10.69
C SER A 92 -8.25 -21.62 10.89
N ASP A 93 -8.77 -22.72 11.41
CA ASP A 93 -8.07 -24.01 11.47
C ASP A 93 -8.57 -24.96 10.37
N TYR A 94 -9.48 -24.49 9.49
CA TYR A 94 -10.00 -25.27 8.37
C TYR A 94 -9.02 -25.25 7.19
N ASP A 95 -8.87 -26.40 6.53
CA ASP A 95 -8.00 -26.52 5.37
C ASP A 95 -8.69 -25.92 4.13
N PRO A 96 -8.17 -24.81 3.57
CA PRO A 96 -8.86 -24.10 2.51
C PRO A 96 -8.87 -24.91 1.20
N VAL A 97 -10.02 -24.96 0.55
CA VAL A 97 -10.24 -25.81 -0.62
C VAL A 97 -9.57 -25.21 -1.85
N VAL A 98 -8.86 -26.04 -2.62
CA VAL A 98 -8.35 -25.65 -3.94
C VAL A 98 -9.55 -25.41 -4.84
N GLY A 99 -9.73 -24.18 -5.30
CA GLY A 99 -10.77 -23.84 -6.27
C GLY A 99 -10.17 -23.48 -7.62
N THR A 100 -10.93 -23.72 -8.69
CA THR A 100 -10.64 -23.16 -10.01
C THR A 100 -11.24 -21.76 -10.08
N ALA A 101 -10.42 -20.72 -9.91
CA ALA A 101 -10.86 -19.36 -10.25
C ALA A 101 -10.94 -19.21 -11.78
N THR A 102 -12.07 -18.72 -12.28
CA THR A 102 -12.24 -18.36 -13.71
C THR A 102 -11.46 -17.11 -14.10
N THR A 103 -11.05 -16.29 -13.14
CA THR A 103 -10.13 -15.16 -13.30
C THR A 103 -8.71 -15.62 -12.95
N ALA A 104 -7.77 -15.44 -13.88
CA ALA A 104 -6.39 -15.86 -13.74
C ALA A 104 -5.76 -15.31 -12.44
N THR A 105 -5.53 -16.17 -11.46
CA THR A 105 -5.10 -15.85 -10.09
C THR A 105 -3.82 -15.03 -9.97
N GLY A 106 -3.02 -14.99 -11.04
CA GLY A 106 -1.96 -14.00 -11.14
C GLY A 106 -2.46 -12.58 -10.88
N ASP A 107 -3.70 -12.26 -11.21
CA ASP A 107 -4.25 -10.90 -11.08
C ASP A 107 -4.35 -10.36 -9.65
N VAL A 108 -4.76 -11.16 -8.64
CA VAL A 108 -5.36 -10.57 -7.43
C VAL A 108 -4.36 -9.82 -6.55
N LEU A 109 -3.18 -10.40 -6.30
CA LEU A 109 -2.14 -9.74 -5.50
C LEU A 109 -1.45 -8.60 -6.28
N GLY A 110 -1.33 -8.74 -7.60
CA GLY A 110 -0.82 -7.67 -8.47
C GLY A 110 -1.75 -6.46 -8.45
N TYR A 111 -3.04 -6.67 -8.63
CA TYR A 111 -4.05 -5.63 -8.48
C TYR A 111 -4.09 -5.06 -7.07
N ALA A 112 -3.98 -5.89 -6.02
CA ALA A 112 -3.93 -5.40 -4.64
C ALA A 112 -2.73 -4.46 -4.43
N ALA A 113 -1.54 -4.87 -4.87
CA ALA A 113 -0.34 -4.05 -4.79
C ALA A 113 -0.48 -2.74 -5.58
N ARG A 114 -1.09 -2.80 -6.77
CA ARG A 114 -1.39 -1.62 -7.59
C ARG A 114 -2.35 -0.65 -6.90
N LEU A 115 -3.45 -1.15 -6.35
CA LEU A 115 -4.45 -0.35 -5.65
C LEU A 115 -3.88 0.28 -4.38
N LEU A 116 -3.07 -0.48 -3.63
CA LEU A 116 -2.31 0.03 -2.50
C LEU A 116 -1.34 1.14 -2.92
N ALA A 117 -0.62 0.96 -4.03
CA ALA A 117 0.31 1.96 -4.54
C ALA A 117 -0.40 3.25 -4.97
N ASP A 118 -1.58 3.14 -5.61
CA ASP A 118 -2.40 4.31 -5.95
C ASP A 118 -2.85 5.08 -4.70
N GLU A 119 -3.31 4.36 -3.67
CA GLU A 119 -3.72 4.97 -2.41
C GLU A 119 -2.53 5.63 -1.67
N LEU A 120 -1.37 4.97 -1.65
CA LEU A 120 -0.14 5.53 -1.07
C LEU A 120 0.29 6.83 -1.76
N VAL A 121 0.19 6.91 -3.09
CA VAL A 121 0.45 8.17 -3.83
C VAL A 121 -0.57 9.24 -3.45
N GLY A 122 -1.86 8.91 -3.33
CA GLY A 122 -2.88 9.86 -2.88
C GLY A 122 -2.62 10.37 -1.44
N VAL A 123 -2.13 9.50 -0.55
CA VAL A 123 -1.72 9.88 0.81
C VAL A 123 -0.52 10.82 0.79
N ALA A 124 0.48 10.54 -0.06
CA ALA A 124 1.65 11.40 -0.24
C ALA A 124 1.23 12.82 -0.67
N GLU A 125 0.38 12.91 -1.69
CA GLU A 125 -0.12 14.19 -2.21
C GLU A 125 -0.92 14.98 -1.18
N GLY A 126 -1.82 14.33 -0.44
CA GLY A 126 -2.62 15.00 0.58
C GLY A 126 -1.79 15.51 1.75
N ALA A 127 -0.77 14.74 2.18
CA ALA A 127 0.17 15.19 3.20
C ALA A 127 0.97 16.42 2.75
N LEU A 128 1.46 16.42 1.50
CA LEU A 128 2.14 17.58 0.91
C LEU A 128 1.21 18.79 0.78
N ALA A 129 -0.06 18.58 0.44
CA ALA A 129 -1.04 19.68 0.35
C ALA A 129 -1.24 20.38 1.70
N LEU A 130 -1.42 19.62 2.79
CA LEU A 130 -1.53 20.17 4.15
C LEU A 130 -0.23 20.90 4.56
N ALA A 131 0.92 20.32 4.26
CA ALA A 131 2.20 20.97 4.54
C ALA A 131 2.36 22.30 3.78
N LEU A 132 1.97 22.33 2.50
CA LEU A 132 2.03 23.52 1.66
C LEU A 132 1.12 24.64 2.17
N GLU A 133 -0.07 24.31 2.65
CA GLU A 133 -0.97 25.26 3.32
C GLU A 133 -0.29 25.85 4.56
N HIS A 134 0.20 24.99 5.46
CA HIS A 134 0.85 25.42 6.70
C HIS A 134 2.06 26.34 6.45
N VAL A 135 2.96 25.97 5.53
CA VAL A 135 4.20 26.73 5.31
C VAL A 135 3.98 28.07 4.59
N ARG A 136 2.85 28.23 3.90
CA ARG A 136 2.45 29.49 3.26
C ARG A 136 1.85 30.47 4.26
N GLU A 137 1.07 29.97 5.21
CA GLU A 137 0.38 30.80 6.20
C GLU A 137 1.24 31.12 7.42
N ARG A 138 2.07 30.17 7.86
CA ARG A 138 2.88 30.33 9.06
C ARG A 138 4.03 31.31 8.81
N HIS A 139 4.07 32.39 9.59
CA HIS A 139 5.14 33.38 9.55
C HIS A 139 6.10 33.21 10.75
N GLN A 140 7.41 33.18 10.48
CA GLN A 140 8.47 33.28 11.48
C GLN A 140 9.62 34.10 10.92
N PHE A 141 10.34 34.79 11.81
CA PHE A 141 11.43 35.69 11.41
C PHE A 141 10.99 36.74 10.37
N GLY A 142 9.74 37.21 10.48
CA GLY A 142 9.18 38.27 9.64
C GLY A 142 8.74 37.83 8.23
N VAL A 143 8.83 36.54 7.88
CA VAL A 143 8.46 36.01 6.54
C VAL A 143 7.70 34.69 6.65
N PRO A 144 6.93 34.26 5.63
CA PRO A 144 6.37 32.91 5.57
C PRO A 144 7.46 31.85 5.67
N ILE A 145 7.26 30.78 6.45
CA ILE A 145 8.31 29.76 6.62
C ILE A 145 8.64 29.01 5.32
N GLY A 146 7.71 28.97 4.36
CA GLY A 146 7.95 28.47 3.00
C GLY A 146 8.98 29.29 2.20
N SER A 147 9.36 30.49 2.66
CA SER A 147 10.42 31.29 2.03
C SER A 147 11.84 30.83 2.41
N PHE A 148 11.99 29.92 3.38
CA PHE A 148 13.29 29.34 3.71
C PHE A 148 13.65 28.22 2.73
N GLN A 149 14.89 28.24 2.23
CA GLN A 149 15.38 27.26 1.26
C GLN A 149 15.27 25.83 1.80
N ALA A 150 15.63 25.61 3.07
CA ALA A 150 15.56 24.29 3.71
C ALA A 150 14.14 23.71 3.71
N VAL A 151 13.10 24.55 3.87
CA VAL A 151 11.71 24.13 3.80
C VAL A 151 11.32 23.80 2.36
N ARG A 152 11.66 24.67 1.40
CA ARG A 152 11.37 24.43 -0.03
C ARG A 152 12.03 23.15 -0.54
N HIS A 153 13.32 22.98 -0.31
CA HIS A 153 14.06 21.82 -0.81
C HIS A 153 13.46 20.52 -0.28
N ARG A 154 13.20 20.44 1.03
CA ARG A 154 12.55 19.27 1.63
C ARG A 154 11.20 18.94 0.99
N LEU A 155 10.36 19.96 0.73
CA LEU A 155 9.06 19.74 0.09
C LEU A 155 9.18 19.41 -1.40
N VAL A 156 10.17 19.97 -2.10
CA VAL A 156 10.44 19.66 -3.50
C VAL A 156 10.94 18.22 -3.66
N ASP A 157 11.88 17.77 -2.82
CA ASP A 157 12.41 16.41 -2.86
C ASP A 157 11.28 15.38 -2.64
N ALA A 158 10.47 15.61 -1.60
CA ALA A 158 9.30 14.76 -1.34
C ALA A 158 8.26 14.81 -2.47
N TYR A 159 8.03 15.98 -3.06
CA TYR A 159 7.15 16.10 -4.23
C TYR A 159 7.69 15.28 -5.43
N VAL A 160 8.99 15.36 -5.71
CA VAL A 160 9.62 14.57 -6.79
C VAL A 160 9.44 13.08 -6.57
N ASP A 161 9.55 12.60 -5.33
CA ASP A 161 9.28 11.20 -4.98
C ASP A 161 7.83 10.78 -5.31
N ALA A 162 6.86 11.60 -4.91
CA ALA A 162 5.44 11.34 -5.19
C ALA A 162 5.14 11.38 -6.70
N GLU A 163 5.70 12.35 -7.43
CA GLU A 163 5.60 12.45 -8.89
C GLU A 163 6.20 11.22 -9.59
N GLY A 164 7.35 10.73 -9.10
CA GLY A 164 8.00 9.53 -9.60
C GLY A 164 7.13 8.29 -9.43
N ALA A 165 6.60 8.07 -8.23
CA ALA A 165 5.69 6.96 -7.95
C ALA A 165 4.41 7.03 -8.81
N ARG A 166 3.82 8.22 -8.99
CA ARG A 166 2.66 8.41 -9.88
C ARG A 166 2.98 8.12 -11.33
N SER A 167 4.16 8.53 -11.79
CA SER A 167 4.61 8.27 -13.16
C SER A 167 4.77 6.77 -13.42
N LEU A 168 5.27 6.01 -12.43
CA LEU A 168 5.33 4.54 -12.52
C LEU A 168 3.94 3.90 -12.59
N LEU A 169 2.98 4.37 -11.78
CA LEU A 169 1.58 3.93 -11.88
C LEU A 169 1.03 4.16 -13.30
N ALA A 170 1.28 5.33 -13.89
CA ALA A 170 0.84 5.63 -15.24
C ALA A 170 1.51 4.72 -16.29
N ALA A 171 2.80 4.41 -16.13
CA ALA A 171 3.58 3.61 -17.07
C ALA A 171 3.23 2.11 -17.04
N ILE A 172 2.96 1.55 -15.86
CA ILE A 172 2.76 0.10 -15.66
C ILE A 172 1.34 -0.37 -16.07
N GLY A 173 0.40 0.54 -16.32
CA GLY A 173 -0.94 0.19 -16.82
C GLY A 173 -1.79 -0.66 -15.85
N PRO A 174 -3.09 -0.87 -16.14
CA PRO A 174 -3.97 -1.63 -15.27
C PRO A 174 -3.66 -3.13 -15.28
N ASP A 175 -3.25 -3.68 -16.42
CA ASP A 175 -2.99 -5.13 -16.61
C ASP A 175 -1.62 -5.58 -16.09
N ALA A 176 -1.15 -4.94 -15.01
CA ALA A 176 0.13 -5.26 -14.40
C ALA A 176 0.07 -6.71 -13.88
N ALA A 177 0.90 -7.58 -14.47
CA ALA A 177 1.08 -8.92 -13.96
C ALA A 177 1.59 -8.86 -12.50
N PRO A 178 1.33 -9.87 -11.66
CA PRO A 178 1.75 -9.95 -10.24
C PRO A 178 3.27 -10.13 -10.03
N ASP A 179 4.06 -9.71 -11.01
CA ASP A 179 5.49 -9.92 -11.07
C ASP A 179 6.25 -8.70 -10.50
N VAL A 180 7.46 -8.51 -11.02
CA VAL A 180 8.34 -7.37 -10.79
C VAL A 180 7.60 -6.03 -10.81
N GLN A 181 6.60 -5.85 -11.68
CA GLN A 181 5.87 -4.57 -11.80
C GLN A 181 5.10 -4.22 -10.52
N ALA A 182 4.41 -5.19 -9.94
CA ALA A 182 3.68 -5.01 -8.68
C ALA A 182 4.64 -4.66 -7.53
N LEU A 183 5.79 -5.32 -7.48
CA LEU A 183 6.85 -5.02 -6.50
C LEU A 183 7.42 -3.62 -6.69
N VAL A 184 7.69 -3.20 -7.94
CA VAL A 184 8.19 -1.84 -8.26
C VAL A 184 7.19 -0.78 -7.83
N LEU A 185 5.91 -0.97 -8.12
CA LEU A 185 4.86 -0.05 -7.70
C LEU A 185 4.77 0.05 -6.19
N LYS A 186 4.77 -1.09 -5.48
CA LYS A 186 4.67 -1.11 -4.01
C LYS A 186 5.89 -0.47 -3.35
N ALA A 187 7.09 -0.82 -3.82
CA ALA A 187 8.34 -0.26 -3.31
C ALA A 187 8.38 1.26 -3.51
N SER A 188 8.11 1.74 -4.73
CA SER A 188 8.16 3.17 -5.04
C SER A 188 7.10 3.98 -4.31
N ALA A 189 5.83 3.54 -4.35
CA ALA A 189 4.73 4.28 -3.75
C ALA A 189 4.80 4.30 -2.22
N GLY A 190 5.16 3.18 -1.58
CA GLY A 190 5.33 3.12 -0.13
C GLY A 190 6.45 4.03 0.35
N ALA A 191 7.62 3.94 -0.29
CA ALA A 191 8.76 4.77 0.06
C ALA A 191 8.47 6.27 -0.17
N ALA A 192 7.81 6.62 -1.27
CA ALA A 192 7.40 8.01 -1.55
C ALA A 192 6.41 8.54 -0.51
N ALA A 193 5.38 7.75 -0.16
CA ALA A 193 4.39 8.14 0.84
C ALA A 193 5.03 8.38 2.22
N LEU A 194 5.90 7.46 2.67
CA LEU A 194 6.61 7.59 3.94
C LEU A 194 7.52 8.83 3.97
N ARG A 195 8.26 9.10 2.89
CA ARG A 195 9.08 10.31 2.78
C ARG A 195 8.23 11.59 2.77
N CYS A 196 7.10 11.58 2.07
CA CYS A 196 6.19 12.73 2.02
C CYS A 196 5.57 13.06 3.38
N VAL A 197 5.05 12.06 4.10
CA VAL A 197 4.47 12.30 5.42
C VAL A 197 5.52 12.76 6.43
N ALA A 198 6.74 12.20 6.38
CA ALA A 198 7.85 12.64 7.24
C ALA A 198 8.27 14.08 6.92
N ALA A 199 8.40 14.43 5.64
CA ALA A 199 8.70 15.79 5.20
C ALA A 199 7.63 16.78 5.66
N ALA A 200 6.35 16.43 5.48
CA ALA A 200 5.21 17.22 5.92
C ALA A 200 5.23 17.45 7.43
N GLN A 201 5.45 16.40 8.23
CA GLN A 201 5.52 16.52 9.70
C GLN A 201 6.64 17.46 10.12
N GLN A 202 7.82 17.29 9.52
CA GLN A 202 8.98 18.09 9.86
C GLN A 202 8.79 19.59 9.57
N VAL A 203 8.17 19.95 8.43
CA VAL A 203 7.96 21.38 8.09
C VAL A 203 6.79 22.00 8.86
N CYS A 204 5.83 21.21 9.33
CA CYS A 204 4.75 21.67 10.21
C CYS A 204 5.21 21.79 11.67
N GLY A 205 6.41 21.32 12.00
CA GLY A 205 6.97 21.36 13.34
C GLY A 205 6.04 20.68 14.36
N GLY A 206 5.90 21.28 15.55
CA GLY A 206 5.03 20.73 16.60
C GLY A 206 3.58 20.51 16.15
N MET A 207 3.04 21.37 15.26
CA MET A 207 1.68 21.22 14.71
C MET A 207 1.53 19.91 13.91
N GLY A 208 2.60 19.43 13.27
CA GLY A 208 2.60 18.17 12.53
C GLY A 208 2.41 16.91 13.40
N PHE A 209 2.44 17.05 14.73
CA PHE A 209 2.28 15.96 15.68
C PHE A 209 0.98 16.03 16.49
N THR A 210 0.14 17.05 16.27
CA THR A 210 -1.08 17.24 17.05
C THR A 210 -2.32 16.67 16.36
N ALA A 211 -3.38 16.43 17.14
CA ALA A 211 -4.63 15.88 16.63
C ALA A 211 -5.49 16.95 15.92
N GLU A 212 -5.26 18.23 16.22
CA GLU A 212 -5.94 19.39 15.63
C GLU A 212 -5.52 19.62 14.18
N PHE A 213 -4.34 19.14 13.79
CA PHE A 213 -3.88 19.19 12.41
C PHE A 213 -4.01 17.80 11.77
N ASP A 214 -4.81 17.72 10.71
CA ASP A 214 -5.22 16.45 10.10
C ASP A 214 -4.06 15.60 9.52
N LEU A 215 -2.83 16.12 9.49
CA LEU A 215 -1.64 15.42 9.01
C LEU A 215 -1.41 14.07 9.70
N HIS A 216 -1.72 13.97 10.99
CA HIS A 216 -1.59 12.70 11.74
C HIS A 216 -2.44 11.56 11.14
N ARG A 217 -3.51 11.87 10.39
CA ARG A 217 -4.32 10.87 9.67
C ARG A 217 -3.55 10.31 8.47
N TYR A 218 -2.89 11.17 7.71
CA TYR A 218 -2.04 10.77 6.57
C TYR A 218 -0.83 9.95 7.03
N VAL A 219 -0.21 10.32 8.15
CA VAL A 219 0.92 9.56 8.73
C VAL A 219 0.49 8.14 9.10
N ARG A 220 -0.61 7.99 9.85
CA ARG A 220 -1.15 6.68 10.25
C ARG A 220 -1.56 5.84 9.04
N ARG A 221 -2.20 6.47 8.05
CA ARG A 221 -2.61 5.82 6.80
C ARG A 221 -1.41 5.34 5.97
N ALA A 222 -0.38 6.16 5.80
CA ALA A 222 0.83 5.78 5.07
C ALA A 222 1.53 4.58 5.71
N LEU A 223 1.73 4.62 7.03
CA LEU A 223 2.34 3.52 7.78
C LEU A 223 1.53 2.23 7.69
N ALA A 224 0.21 2.32 7.82
CA ALA A 224 -0.65 1.14 7.78
C ALA A 224 -0.74 0.53 6.36
N LEU A 225 -0.86 1.36 5.32
CA LEU A 225 -0.87 0.89 3.93
C LEU A 225 0.48 0.35 3.48
N ASP A 226 1.58 0.98 3.90
CA ASP A 226 2.89 0.49 3.54
C ASP A 226 3.12 -0.92 4.09
N ALA A 227 2.78 -1.15 5.37
CA ALA A 227 2.96 -2.44 6.02
C ALA A 227 2.20 -3.62 5.37
N LEU A 228 1.15 -3.35 4.59
CA LEU A 228 0.40 -4.37 3.87
C LEU A 228 1.18 -4.89 2.65
N LEU A 229 1.04 -6.18 2.37
CA LEU A 229 1.83 -6.87 1.33
C LEU A 229 3.34 -6.68 1.49
N SER A 230 3.82 -6.84 2.73
CA SER A 230 5.23 -6.89 3.16
C SER A 230 5.99 -5.57 3.30
N GLY A 231 5.45 -4.39 2.94
CA GLY A 231 6.24 -3.15 3.04
C GLY A 231 6.97 -2.78 1.76
N SER A 232 7.29 -1.49 1.60
CA SER A 232 8.14 -1.04 0.50
C SER A 232 9.56 -1.58 0.59
N GLU A 233 10.11 -1.68 1.81
CA GLU A 233 11.48 -2.16 2.04
C GLU A 233 11.63 -3.64 1.64
N ALA A 234 10.70 -4.50 2.06
CA ALA A 234 10.72 -5.91 1.64
C ALA A 234 10.47 -6.07 0.15
N ALA A 235 9.64 -5.21 -0.46
CA ALA A 235 9.44 -5.21 -1.91
C ALA A 235 10.73 -4.83 -2.67
N GLU A 236 11.48 -3.85 -2.16
CA GLU A 236 12.79 -3.44 -2.69
C GLU A 236 13.83 -4.56 -2.54
N GLU A 237 13.90 -5.20 -1.36
CA GLU A 237 14.77 -6.36 -1.12
C GLU A 237 14.44 -7.51 -2.08
N HIS A 238 13.16 -7.82 -2.26
CA HIS A 238 12.70 -8.86 -3.18
C HIS A 238 13.09 -8.51 -4.63
N LEU A 239 12.90 -7.26 -5.07
CA LEU A 239 13.38 -6.82 -6.39
C LEU A 239 14.88 -7.02 -6.55
N GLY A 240 15.67 -6.67 -5.53
CA GLY A 240 17.12 -6.89 -5.51
C GLY A 240 17.47 -8.37 -5.68
N ALA A 241 16.80 -9.25 -4.92
CA ALA A 241 17.00 -10.69 -5.01
C ALA A 241 16.64 -11.25 -6.41
N LEU A 242 15.57 -10.77 -7.04
CA LEU A 242 15.19 -11.15 -8.39
C LEU A 242 16.21 -10.64 -9.43
N ALA A 243 16.72 -9.43 -9.26
CA ALA A 243 17.73 -8.83 -10.15
C ALA A 243 19.05 -9.62 -10.11
N LEU A 244 19.51 -10.01 -8.91
CA LEU A 244 20.71 -10.84 -8.73
C LEU A 244 20.56 -12.24 -9.36
N ARG A 245 19.34 -12.76 -9.46
CA ARG A 245 19.02 -14.03 -10.12
C ARG A 245 18.82 -13.90 -11.64
N GLY A 246 19.06 -12.71 -12.22
CA GLY A 246 18.91 -12.45 -13.66
C GLY A 246 17.45 -12.40 -14.14
N ARG A 247 16.47 -12.23 -13.23
CA ARG A 247 15.04 -12.29 -13.56
C ARG A 247 14.35 -10.93 -13.77
N VAL A 248 15.11 -9.83 -13.72
CA VAL A 248 14.56 -8.44 -13.75
C VAL A 248 15.20 -7.56 -14.81
N LEU A 249 16.44 -7.84 -15.21
CA LEU A 249 17.15 -7.02 -16.18
C LEU A 249 16.94 -7.57 -17.58
N PRO A 250 16.52 -6.76 -18.57
CA PRO A 250 16.55 -7.20 -19.97
C PRO A 250 17.98 -7.54 -20.35
N ASP A 251 18.15 -8.54 -21.22
CA ASP A 251 19.43 -8.91 -21.82
C ASP A 251 20.04 -7.68 -22.48
N ARG A 252 20.91 -6.97 -21.76
CA ARG A 252 21.67 -5.86 -22.33
C ARG A 252 22.82 -6.48 -23.11
N GLN A 253 22.60 -6.73 -24.40
CA GLN A 253 23.68 -6.53 -25.36
C GLN A 253 24.07 -5.05 -25.29
N VAL A 254 25.03 -4.72 -24.42
CA VAL A 254 25.72 -3.43 -24.46
C VAL A 254 26.58 -3.48 -25.72
N VAL A 255 26.02 -3.03 -26.84
CA VAL A 255 26.80 -2.73 -28.03
C VAL A 255 27.51 -1.41 -27.74
N LEU A 256 28.78 -1.50 -27.32
CA LEU A 256 29.69 -0.38 -27.35
C LEU A 256 30.10 -0.15 -28.81
N THR A 257 29.37 0.73 -29.50
CA THR A 257 29.84 1.39 -30.74
C THR A 257 30.43 2.74 -30.41
#